data_AF-A0A9D2MSL9-F1
#
_entry.id   AF-A0A9D2MSL9-F1
#
_cell.length_a   1.000
_cell.length_b   1.000
_cell.length_c   1.000
_cell.angle_alpha   90.00
_cell.angle_beta   90.00
_cell.angle_gamma   90.00
#
_symmetry.space_group_name_H-M   'P 1'
#
loop_
_entity.id
_entity.type
_entity.pdbx_description
1 polymer ?
#
loop_
_entity_poly.entity_id
_entity_poly.type
_entity_poly.pdbx_seq_one_letter_code
_entity_poly.pdbx_strand_id
1 'polypeptide(L)'
;MKKLAVLLLTGLACATLLFGCGNNDENVETVAINEVESAPATTVETEAETETAAEEDVPPEEGMVRSPLTNEWISGDIADQRPIAVMIPNENAALPHYNLSNADILYECNVEGNMTRLMAVFKDWENLDRIGNIRSCRDYYVYWAKEWDAIYCHIGGPFYILDIINDPTTDNITEAVLASDNSQKKGLYANAFTRVTDRKAPHNAYISGEGVLKAIDALDYSRTYTENYEGDHFKFASESNPNTLEQYEDTIPASKIDLAGAYKITKTYFEYNEEDGLYYRFQGMQSGDKAHMDAATGEQLAFKNILIQYAHYETRDDKGYLAFQCHDDTKDGYYFTNGKGIHVTWKKDSDYGATKFYDDNGNEIELNTGKTNICILEDGKTFDAE
;
A
#
# COMPACT_ATOMS: atom_id res chain seq x y z
N MET A 1 15.52 68.31 -18.42
CA MET A 1 14.07 68.06 -18.60
C MET A 1 13.37 68.41 -17.28
N LYS A 2 12.22 69.07 -17.39
CA LYS A 2 11.24 69.54 -16.38
C LYS A 2 11.24 68.80 -15.03
N LYS A 3 10.89 69.34 -13.86
CA LYS A 3 10.70 70.68 -13.24
C LYS A 3 10.23 70.34 -11.79
N LEU A 4 10.68 71.10 -10.78
CA LEU A 4 10.00 71.50 -9.52
C LEU A 4 9.32 70.41 -8.62
N ALA A 5 9.66 70.29 -7.33
CA ALA A 5 9.21 71.13 -6.19
C ALA A 5 7.72 70.87 -5.85
N VAL A 6 7.18 70.78 -4.62
CA VAL A 6 7.61 71.14 -3.25
C VAL A 6 6.34 70.98 -2.36
N LEU A 7 6.50 70.75 -1.03
CA LEU A 7 5.52 71.01 0.08
C LEU A 7 4.21 70.17 0.11
N LEU A 8 3.40 70.01 1.18
CA LEU A 8 3.14 70.62 2.51
C LEU A 8 2.12 69.66 3.20
N LEU A 9 2.08 69.39 4.52
CA LEU A 9 1.23 70.01 5.58
C LEU A 9 1.11 68.98 6.73
N THR A 10 1.65 69.23 7.94
CA THR A 10 1.00 69.73 9.19
C THR A 10 -0.12 68.84 9.76
N GLY A 11 0.03 68.29 10.97
CA GLY A 11 -0.42 68.90 12.26
C GLY A 11 -1.53 67.99 12.83
N LEU A 12 -1.88 67.88 14.12
CA LEU A 12 -1.69 68.62 15.38
C LEU A 12 -2.28 67.65 16.46
N ALA A 13 -1.51 67.19 17.45
CA ALA A 13 -1.44 67.65 18.84
C ALA A 13 -2.73 67.64 19.71
N CYS A 14 -2.48 67.28 20.99
CA CYS A 14 -3.20 67.58 22.24
C CYS A 14 -4.26 66.56 22.69
N ALA A 15 -4.02 65.75 23.75
CA ALA A 15 -3.94 66.12 25.19
C ALA A 15 -5.33 66.43 25.77
N THR A 16 -5.79 66.00 26.95
CA THR A 16 -5.32 65.19 28.09
C THR A 16 -6.48 65.23 29.12
N LEU A 17 -6.42 64.37 30.16
CA LEU A 17 -7.05 64.50 31.50
C LEU A 17 -8.51 64.04 31.64
N LEU A 18 -9.01 63.49 32.75
CA LEU A 18 -8.52 62.75 33.94
C LEU A 18 -9.79 62.50 34.82
N PHE A 19 -9.80 61.40 35.57
CA PHE A 19 -10.52 61.11 36.83
C PHE A 19 -12.07 61.04 36.93
N GLY A 20 -12.53 59.98 37.61
CA GLY A 20 -13.76 59.99 38.41
C GLY A 20 -14.28 58.61 38.83
N CYS A 21 -13.84 58.08 39.98
CA CYS A 21 -14.52 56.98 40.68
C CYS A 21 -15.76 57.50 41.43
N GLY A 22 -16.85 56.73 41.47
CA GLY A 22 -17.99 56.98 42.34
C GLY A 22 -19.04 55.86 42.24
N ASN A 23 -19.45 55.34 43.39
CA ASN A 23 -20.22 54.10 43.59
C ASN A 23 -21.72 54.38 43.84
N ASN A 24 -22.54 53.37 43.51
CA ASN A 24 -23.88 52.99 44.02
C ASN A 24 -25.21 53.56 43.46
N ASP A 25 -26.04 52.55 43.11
CA ASP A 25 -27.49 52.37 43.18
C ASP A 25 -28.43 53.08 42.17
N GLU A 26 -29.01 52.32 41.23
CA GLU A 26 -30.36 51.75 41.35
C GLU A 26 -30.85 51.04 40.05
N ASN A 27 -31.52 49.90 40.27
CA ASN A 27 -32.63 49.32 39.50
C ASN A 27 -32.36 48.68 38.12
N VAL A 28 -32.28 47.34 38.09
CA VAL A 28 -32.51 46.54 36.87
C VAL A 28 -33.65 45.57 37.16
N GLU A 29 -34.74 45.75 36.42
CA GLU A 29 -35.91 44.87 36.39
C GLU A 29 -35.52 43.45 35.93
N THR A 30 -35.98 42.48 36.71
CA THR A 30 -35.92 41.05 36.41
C THR A 30 -36.85 40.70 35.24
N VAL A 31 -36.29 40.18 34.14
CA VAL A 31 -37.04 39.50 33.08
C VAL A 31 -36.85 37.99 33.22
N ALA A 32 -37.97 37.28 33.11
CA ALA A 32 -38.16 35.87 33.38
C ALA A 32 -37.19 34.93 32.65
N ILE A 33 -36.74 33.90 33.36
CA ILE A 33 -36.06 32.72 32.82
C ILE A 33 -37.14 31.87 32.15
N ASN A 34 -37.08 31.73 30.83
CA ASN A 34 -37.76 30.63 30.14
C ASN A 34 -36.91 29.37 30.30
N GLU A 35 -37.48 28.34 30.90
CA GLU A 35 -37.02 26.96 30.74
C GLU A 35 -37.01 26.64 29.23
N VAL A 36 -35.81 26.38 28.69
CA VAL A 36 -35.69 25.63 27.45
C VAL A 36 -35.56 24.18 27.87
N GLU A 37 -36.67 23.47 27.72
CA GLU A 37 -36.78 22.02 27.80
C GLU A 37 -35.70 21.40 26.89
N SER A 38 -34.74 20.69 27.49
CA SER A 38 -33.75 19.95 26.72
C SER A 38 -34.46 18.81 26.00
N ALA A 39 -34.56 18.90 24.68
CA ALA A 39 -34.84 17.74 23.86
C ALA A 39 -33.74 16.69 24.12
N PRO A 40 -34.08 15.40 24.30
CA PRO A 40 -33.07 14.37 24.47
C PRO A 40 -32.22 14.31 23.20
N ALA A 41 -30.91 14.49 23.35
CA ALA A 41 -29.97 14.15 22.31
C ALA A 41 -30.13 12.65 22.03
N THR A 42 -30.48 12.36 20.79
CA THR A 42 -30.69 11.07 20.17
C THR A 42 -29.56 10.09 20.53
N THR A 43 -29.85 9.08 21.34
CA THR A 43 -28.98 7.91 21.62
C THR A 43 -29.04 6.84 20.52
N VAL A 44 -29.71 7.14 19.40
CA VAL A 44 -30.06 6.14 18.36
C VAL A 44 -28.91 5.86 17.40
N GLU A 45 -28.01 6.82 17.12
CA GLU A 45 -26.85 6.58 16.23
C GLU A 45 -25.86 5.59 16.85
N THR A 46 -25.53 5.76 18.13
CA THR A 46 -24.56 4.86 18.80
C THR A 46 -25.08 3.44 18.96
N GLU A 47 -26.38 3.25 19.25
CA GLU A 47 -26.97 1.92 19.43
C GLU A 47 -27.12 1.18 18.07
N ALA A 48 -27.48 1.90 17.00
CA ALA A 48 -27.56 1.35 15.64
C ALA A 48 -26.18 1.04 15.04
N GLU A 49 -25.17 1.90 15.22
CA GLU A 49 -23.78 1.60 14.83
C GLU A 49 -23.25 0.36 15.56
N THR A 50 -23.56 0.21 16.85
CA THR A 50 -23.09 -0.95 17.64
C THR A 50 -23.76 -2.25 17.22
N GLU A 51 -25.07 -2.24 16.91
CA GLU A 51 -25.78 -3.42 16.39
C GLU A 51 -25.31 -3.80 14.98
N THR A 52 -25.07 -2.83 14.10
CA THR A 52 -24.63 -3.09 12.71
C THR A 52 -23.18 -3.60 12.68
N ALA A 53 -22.29 -3.05 13.51
CA ALA A 53 -20.92 -3.54 13.67
C ALA A 53 -20.88 -4.97 14.25
N ALA A 54 -21.81 -5.31 15.15
CA ALA A 54 -21.89 -6.66 15.71
C ALA A 54 -22.42 -7.71 14.70
N GLU A 55 -23.27 -7.33 13.74
CA GLU A 55 -23.69 -8.22 12.65
C GLU A 55 -22.60 -8.43 11.59
N GLU A 56 -21.75 -7.42 11.35
CA GLU A 56 -20.67 -7.49 10.36
C GLU A 56 -19.51 -8.43 10.75
N ASP A 57 -19.30 -8.61 12.05
CA ASP A 57 -18.30 -9.53 12.60
C ASP A 57 -18.82 -10.98 12.70
N VAL A 58 -20.05 -11.24 12.22
CA VAL A 58 -20.58 -12.60 12.08
C VAL A 58 -20.10 -13.19 10.75
N PRO A 59 -19.34 -14.30 10.78
CA PRO A 59 -18.90 -14.97 9.57
C PRO A 59 -20.09 -15.41 8.69
N PRO A 60 -20.02 -15.27 7.36
CA PRO A 60 -21.10 -15.68 6.46
C PRO A 60 -21.30 -17.20 6.48
N GLU A 61 -20.26 -17.96 6.80
CA GLU A 61 -20.31 -19.41 7.02
C GLU A 61 -19.49 -19.79 8.26
N GLU A 62 -19.90 -20.86 8.96
CA GLU A 62 -19.20 -21.36 10.13
C GLU A 62 -17.75 -21.74 9.78
N GLY A 63 -16.80 -21.28 10.57
CA GLY A 63 -15.39 -21.56 10.38
C GLY A 63 -14.65 -20.58 9.47
N MET A 64 -15.30 -19.52 8.97
CA MET A 64 -14.60 -18.43 8.28
C MET A 64 -14.01 -17.42 9.28
N VAL A 65 -12.89 -16.79 8.88
CA VAL A 65 -12.20 -15.73 9.63
C VAL A 65 -11.86 -14.58 8.70
N ARG A 66 -11.51 -13.41 9.25
CA ARG A 66 -11.06 -12.26 8.46
C ARG A 66 -9.59 -12.43 8.05
N SER A 67 -9.29 -12.19 6.78
CA SER A 67 -7.92 -12.19 6.26
C SER A 67 -7.12 -11.03 6.86
N PRO A 68 -5.90 -11.25 7.38
CA PRO A 68 -5.06 -10.15 7.86
C PRO A 68 -4.53 -9.25 6.73
N LEU A 69 -4.62 -9.68 5.46
CA LEU A 69 -4.13 -8.92 4.30
C LEU A 69 -5.21 -8.02 3.70
N THR A 70 -6.47 -8.44 3.74
CA THR A 70 -7.57 -7.77 3.02
C THR A 70 -8.81 -7.51 3.88
N ASN A 71 -8.90 -8.08 5.08
CA ASN A 71 -10.11 -8.14 5.89
C ASN A 71 -11.30 -8.86 5.22
N GLU A 72 -11.10 -9.53 4.08
CA GLU A 72 -12.14 -10.36 3.46
C GLU A 72 -12.31 -11.67 4.23
N TRP A 73 -13.50 -12.26 4.20
CA TRP A 73 -13.74 -13.57 4.79
C TRP A 73 -12.99 -14.67 4.03
N ILE A 74 -12.19 -15.44 4.75
CA ILE A 74 -11.45 -16.60 4.25
C ILE A 74 -11.78 -17.84 5.08
N SER A 75 -11.48 -19.04 4.55
CA SER A 75 -11.59 -20.27 5.34
C SER A 75 -10.64 -20.21 6.54
N GLY A 76 -11.12 -20.60 7.73
CA GLY A 76 -10.30 -20.73 8.93
C GLY A 76 -9.17 -21.73 8.79
N ASP A 77 -9.27 -22.69 7.85
CA ASP A 77 -8.19 -23.65 7.56
C ASP A 77 -6.92 -22.97 7.03
N ILE A 78 -7.05 -21.78 6.44
CA ILE A 78 -5.92 -20.99 5.93
C ILE A 78 -5.60 -19.78 6.82
N ALA A 79 -6.23 -19.65 7.99
CA ALA A 79 -6.02 -18.52 8.91
C ALA A 79 -4.52 -18.33 9.24
N ASP A 80 -3.85 -19.41 9.61
CA ASP A 80 -2.44 -19.40 9.98
C ASP A 80 -1.50 -19.69 8.80
N GLN A 81 -2.03 -19.96 7.59
CA GLN A 81 -1.22 -20.26 6.41
C GLN A 81 -0.28 -19.09 6.09
N ARG A 82 1.02 -19.36 5.91
CA ARG A 82 1.94 -18.32 5.45
C ARG A 82 1.60 -17.90 4.03
N PRO A 83 1.56 -16.60 3.74
CA PRO A 83 1.44 -16.15 2.38
C PRO A 83 2.72 -16.47 1.59
N ILE A 84 2.60 -16.46 0.26
CA ILE A 84 3.77 -16.43 -0.62
C ILE A 84 3.94 -15.02 -1.18
N ALA A 85 5.19 -14.57 -1.31
CA ALA A 85 5.53 -13.30 -1.96
C ALA A 85 6.29 -13.59 -3.26
N VAL A 86 5.73 -13.20 -4.40
CA VAL A 86 6.15 -13.68 -5.72
C VAL A 86 6.65 -12.53 -6.58
N MET A 87 7.89 -12.61 -7.03
CA MET A 87 8.50 -11.59 -7.91
C MET A 87 8.05 -11.75 -9.36
N ILE A 88 7.42 -10.71 -9.92
CA ILE A 88 6.80 -10.74 -11.25
C ILE A 88 7.40 -9.63 -12.13
N PRO A 89 7.87 -9.92 -13.37
CA PRO A 89 8.37 -8.89 -14.28
C PRO A 89 7.28 -7.85 -14.59
N ASN A 90 7.65 -6.61 -14.90
CA ASN A 90 6.68 -5.63 -15.39
C ASN A 90 7.11 -5.04 -16.75
N GLU A 91 7.06 -5.87 -17.79
CA GLU A 91 7.47 -5.51 -19.13
C GLU A 91 6.58 -6.15 -20.21
N ASN A 92 6.51 -5.53 -21.39
CA ASN A 92 5.57 -5.93 -22.45
C ASN A 92 5.70 -7.41 -22.84
N ALA A 93 6.92 -7.95 -22.88
CA ALA A 93 7.19 -9.34 -23.24
C ALA A 93 6.74 -10.35 -22.16
N ALA A 94 6.41 -9.87 -20.96
CA ALA A 94 5.90 -10.66 -19.85
C ALA A 94 4.37 -10.63 -19.75
N LEU A 95 3.67 -9.76 -20.48
CA LEU A 95 2.22 -9.66 -20.41
C LEU A 95 1.51 -10.66 -21.34
N PRO A 96 0.29 -11.09 -20.98
CA PRO A 96 -0.33 -10.97 -19.66
C PRO A 96 0.35 -11.89 -18.61
N HIS A 97 0.16 -11.57 -17.33
CA HIS A 97 0.52 -12.41 -16.18
C HIS A 97 -0.59 -13.42 -15.89
N TYR A 98 -0.35 -14.43 -15.05
CA TYR A 98 -1.28 -15.48 -14.69
C TYR A 98 -1.52 -15.48 -13.18
N ASN A 99 -2.79 -15.52 -12.80
CA ASN A 99 -3.28 -15.51 -11.41
C ASN A 99 -2.82 -14.32 -10.57
N LEU A 100 -2.31 -13.26 -11.19
CA LEU A 100 -2.00 -11.99 -10.53
C LEU A 100 -3.25 -11.26 -10.01
N SER A 101 -4.43 -11.46 -10.61
CA SER A 101 -5.68 -10.90 -10.06
C SER A 101 -6.05 -11.52 -8.71
N ASN A 102 -5.50 -12.69 -8.34
CA ASN A 102 -5.67 -13.31 -7.02
C ASN A 102 -4.74 -12.71 -5.94
N ALA A 103 -3.87 -11.76 -6.27
CA ALA A 103 -2.97 -11.17 -5.29
C ALA A 103 -3.76 -10.30 -4.29
N ASP A 104 -3.50 -10.49 -3.01
CA ASP A 104 -4.11 -9.71 -1.93
C ASP A 104 -3.43 -8.35 -1.81
N ILE A 105 -2.09 -8.37 -1.87
CA ILE A 105 -1.23 -7.19 -1.88
C ILE A 105 -0.37 -7.22 -3.14
N LEU A 106 -0.29 -6.09 -3.84
CA LEU A 106 0.60 -5.93 -4.99
C LEU A 106 1.55 -4.75 -4.77
N TYR A 107 2.83 -5.03 -4.61
CA TYR A 107 3.88 -4.01 -4.60
C TYR A 107 4.35 -3.70 -6.02
N GLU A 108 4.59 -2.44 -6.31
CA GLU A 108 5.30 -1.98 -7.51
C GLU A 108 6.43 -1.03 -7.11
N CYS A 109 7.64 -1.25 -7.62
CA CYS A 109 8.78 -0.38 -7.39
C CYS A 109 9.75 -0.41 -8.59
N ASN A 110 10.44 0.69 -8.86
CA ASN A 110 11.48 0.77 -9.87
C ASN A 110 12.61 -0.22 -9.59
N VAL A 111 13.14 -0.79 -10.66
CA VAL A 111 14.40 -1.53 -10.73
C VAL A 111 15.33 -0.80 -11.72
N GLU A 112 16.38 -1.48 -12.20
CA GLU A 112 17.35 -0.86 -13.09
C GLU A 112 16.71 -0.44 -14.43
N GLY A 113 17.11 0.73 -14.94
CA GLY A 113 16.64 1.22 -16.24
C GLY A 113 15.26 1.89 -16.23
N ASN A 114 14.78 2.37 -15.08
CA ASN A 114 13.49 3.07 -14.91
C ASN A 114 12.25 2.21 -15.26
N MET A 115 12.40 0.89 -15.23
CA MET A 115 11.30 -0.07 -15.33
C MET A 115 10.92 -0.50 -13.92
N THR A 116 9.65 -0.83 -13.68
CA THR A 116 9.24 -1.41 -12.42
C THR A 116 9.30 -2.93 -12.43
N ARG A 117 9.27 -3.51 -11.25
CA ARG A 117 8.91 -4.92 -11.05
C ARG A 117 7.71 -4.96 -10.11
N LEU A 118 7.04 -6.11 -10.08
CA LEU A 118 5.95 -6.35 -9.15
C LEU A 118 6.36 -7.41 -8.13
N MET A 119 5.82 -7.30 -6.92
CA MET A 119 5.80 -8.39 -5.95
C MET A 119 4.37 -8.60 -5.49
N ALA A 120 3.82 -9.78 -5.78
CA ALA A 120 2.47 -10.14 -5.41
C ALA A 120 2.47 -11.03 -4.17
N VAL A 121 1.68 -10.67 -3.17
CA VAL A 121 1.49 -11.46 -1.94
C VAL A 121 0.15 -12.17 -2.04
N PHE A 122 0.15 -13.49 -1.83
CA PHE A 122 -1.03 -14.34 -1.92
C PHE A 122 -1.22 -15.08 -0.60
N LYS A 123 -2.39 -14.94 0.02
CA LYS A 123 -2.82 -15.72 1.17
C LYS A 123 -3.33 -17.09 0.73
N ASP A 124 -4.30 -17.15 -0.20
CA ASP A 124 -4.82 -18.40 -0.75
C ASP A 124 -4.13 -18.76 -2.08
N TRP A 125 -3.04 -19.52 -2.00
CA TRP A 125 -2.17 -19.80 -3.14
C TRP A 125 -2.04 -21.28 -3.50
N GLU A 126 -2.41 -22.20 -2.60
CA GLU A 126 -2.10 -23.63 -2.75
C GLU A 126 -2.77 -24.27 -3.98
N ASN A 127 -3.95 -23.76 -4.37
CA ASN A 127 -4.73 -24.28 -5.49
C ASN A 127 -4.43 -23.58 -6.84
N LEU A 128 -3.53 -22.59 -6.86
CA LEU A 128 -3.18 -21.88 -8.10
C LEU A 128 -2.26 -22.73 -8.98
N ASP A 129 -2.71 -23.02 -10.18
CA ASP A 129 -2.05 -23.94 -11.13
C ASP A 129 -0.86 -23.30 -11.86
N ARG A 130 -0.87 -21.98 -12.03
CA ARG A 130 0.17 -21.20 -12.72
C ARG A 130 0.22 -19.77 -12.19
N ILE A 131 1.26 -19.44 -11.45
CA ILE A 131 1.50 -18.10 -10.92
C ILE A 131 2.71 -17.50 -11.65
N GLY A 132 2.58 -16.24 -12.05
CA GLY A 132 3.68 -15.45 -12.59
C GLY A 132 3.40 -14.94 -14.01
N ASN A 133 4.36 -14.87 -14.91
CA ASN A 133 5.74 -15.32 -14.84
C ASN A 133 6.59 -14.72 -13.71
N ILE A 134 7.74 -15.34 -13.46
CA ILE A 134 8.62 -15.02 -12.33
C ILE A 134 9.90 -14.33 -12.81
N ARG A 135 10.37 -13.38 -12.02
CA ARG A 135 11.62 -12.65 -12.28
C ARG A 135 12.49 -12.55 -11.04
N SER A 136 13.60 -11.83 -11.20
CA SER A 136 14.63 -11.70 -10.17
C SER A 136 14.19 -10.84 -8.99
N CYS A 137 14.80 -11.08 -7.85
CA CYS A 137 14.65 -10.33 -6.60
C CYS A 137 15.52 -9.06 -6.59
N ARG A 138 15.12 -8.05 -5.82
CA ARG A 138 15.99 -7.00 -5.25
C ARG A 138 15.77 -6.99 -3.74
N ASP A 139 16.77 -6.54 -3.01
CA ASP A 139 16.85 -6.57 -1.54
C ASP A 139 15.67 -5.88 -0.87
N TYR A 140 15.26 -4.71 -1.37
CA TYR A 140 14.09 -3.99 -0.85
C TYR A 140 12.77 -4.78 -0.91
N TYR A 141 12.58 -5.63 -1.93
CA TYR A 141 11.42 -6.54 -1.96
C TYR A 141 11.50 -7.65 -0.91
N VAL A 142 12.69 -8.04 -0.45
CA VAL A 142 12.83 -9.04 0.62
C VAL A 142 12.37 -8.44 1.94
N TYR A 143 12.71 -7.19 2.23
CA TYR A 143 12.21 -6.49 3.42
C TYR A 143 10.69 -6.33 3.41
N TRP A 144 10.09 -6.01 2.27
CA TRP A 144 8.63 -5.97 2.13
C TRP A 144 7.99 -7.36 2.12
N ALA A 145 8.69 -8.43 1.77
CA ALA A 145 8.16 -9.79 1.92
C ALA A 145 8.14 -10.23 3.40
N LYS A 146 9.16 -9.81 4.17
CA LYS A 146 9.31 -10.16 5.59
C LYS A 146 8.19 -9.59 6.47
N GLU A 147 7.65 -8.41 6.18
CA GLU A 147 6.54 -7.85 6.98
C GLU A 147 5.25 -8.70 6.93
N TRP A 148 5.14 -9.60 5.95
CA TRP A 148 4.05 -10.56 5.82
C TRP A 148 4.40 -11.96 6.33
N ASP A 149 5.63 -12.14 6.85
CA ASP A 149 6.26 -13.44 7.09
C ASP A 149 6.05 -14.40 5.90
N ALA A 150 6.22 -13.88 4.68
CA ALA A 150 5.91 -14.61 3.47
C ALA A 150 7.06 -15.52 3.03
N ILE A 151 6.71 -16.63 2.39
CA ILE A 151 7.69 -17.48 1.69
C ILE A 151 8.00 -16.84 0.33
N TYR A 152 9.25 -16.44 0.13
CA TYR A 152 9.63 -15.54 -0.96
C TYR A 152 10.07 -16.28 -2.23
N CYS A 153 9.34 -16.11 -3.33
CA CYS A 153 9.53 -16.85 -4.59
C CYS A 153 10.11 -15.94 -5.70
N HIS A 154 11.29 -16.29 -6.23
CA HIS A 154 11.98 -15.47 -7.23
C HIS A 154 12.95 -16.27 -8.12
N ILE A 155 13.49 -15.66 -9.18
CA ILE A 155 14.54 -16.25 -10.02
C ILE A 155 15.81 -15.41 -9.99
N GLY A 156 16.69 -15.75 -9.04
CA GLY A 156 17.98 -15.09 -8.83
C GLY A 156 17.85 -13.64 -8.37
N GLY A 157 18.97 -12.92 -8.36
CA GLY A 157 19.08 -11.51 -7.98
C GLY A 157 20.55 -11.05 -8.02
N PRO A 158 20.81 -9.73 -7.90
CA PRO A 158 22.16 -9.19 -7.85
C PRO A 158 22.84 -9.51 -6.52
N PHE A 159 24.17 -9.39 -6.44
CA PHE A 159 24.91 -9.71 -5.22
C PHE A 159 24.46 -8.91 -3.98
N TYR A 160 23.85 -7.73 -4.18
CA TYR A 160 23.34 -6.88 -3.10
C TYR A 160 22.25 -7.54 -2.25
N ILE A 161 21.58 -8.59 -2.77
CA ILE A 161 20.53 -9.29 -2.01
C ILE A 161 21.08 -10.32 -1.03
N LEU A 162 22.37 -10.68 -1.13
CA LEU A 162 22.93 -11.86 -0.48
C LEU A 162 22.81 -11.82 1.05
N ASP A 163 22.92 -10.65 1.67
CA ASP A 163 22.85 -10.53 3.12
C ASP A 163 21.43 -10.82 3.63
N ILE A 164 20.40 -10.21 3.02
CA ILE A 164 19.01 -10.36 3.47
C ILE A 164 18.37 -11.67 2.99
N ILE A 165 18.71 -12.17 1.80
CA ILE A 165 18.11 -13.40 1.25
C ILE A 165 18.68 -14.66 1.90
N ASN A 166 19.94 -14.62 2.38
CA ASN A 166 20.57 -15.73 3.09
C ASN A 166 20.47 -15.56 4.62
N ASP A 167 19.78 -14.53 5.10
CA ASP A 167 19.42 -14.46 6.51
C ASP A 167 18.66 -15.74 6.89
N PRO A 168 19.01 -16.43 7.99
CA PRO A 168 18.39 -17.71 8.36
C PRO A 168 16.88 -17.66 8.59
N THR A 169 16.31 -16.46 8.77
CA THR A 169 14.87 -16.24 8.92
C THR A 169 14.15 -16.01 7.58
N THR A 170 14.90 -15.82 6.48
CA THR A 170 14.35 -15.58 5.14
C THR A 170 14.11 -16.89 4.38
N ASP A 171 12.90 -17.42 4.50
CA ASP A 171 12.47 -18.57 3.72
C ASP A 171 12.20 -18.17 2.27
N ASN A 172 13.09 -18.56 1.35
CA ASN A 172 12.95 -18.27 -0.07
C ASN A 172 13.03 -19.52 -0.95
N ILE A 173 12.40 -19.45 -2.11
CA ILE A 173 12.40 -20.47 -3.16
C ILE A 173 12.91 -19.84 -4.44
N THR A 174 14.02 -20.38 -4.98
CA THR A 174 14.60 -19.86 -6.22
C THR A 174 15.09 -20.93 -7.20
N GLU A 175 14.87 -20.68 -8.50
CA GLU A 175 15.35 -21.55 -9.59
C GLU A 175 16.84 -21.34 -9.88
N ALA A 176 17.31 -20.09 -9.79
CA ALA A 176 18.62 -19.69 -10.24
C ALA A 176 19.60 -19.54 -9.08
N VAL A 177 20.88 -19.79 -9.37
CA VAL A 177 21.98 -19.43 -8.45
C VAL A 177 21.95 -17.91 -8.23
N LEU A 178 22.03 -17.49 -6.98
CA LEU A 178 22.17 -16.09 -6.62
C LEU A 178 23.49 -15.56 -7.18
N ALA A 179 23.46 -14.46 -7.92
CA ALA A 179 24.66 -13.98 -8.60
C ALA A 179 25.79 -13.76 -7.56
N SER A 180 26.94 -14.38 -7.80
CA SER A 180 28.17 -14.29 -6.98
C SER A 180 28.22 -15.15 -5.71
N ASP A 181 27.19 -15.94 -5.40
CA ASP A 181 27.31 -16.95 -4.33
C ASP A 181 28.04 -18.19 -4.87
N ASN A 182 29.37 -18.22 -4.71
CA ASN A 182 30.20 -19.35 -5.13
C ASN A 182 29.94 -20.64 -4.33
N SER A 183 29.17 -20.57 -3.23
CA SER A 183 28.78 -21.75 -2.44
C SER A 183 27.57 -22.47 -3.04
N GLN A 184 26.72 -21.77 -3.81
CA GLN A 184 25.54 -22.32 -4.46
C GLN A 184 25.82 -22.72 -5.90
N LYS A 185 25.60 -24.00 -6.23
CA LYS A 185 25.78 -24.54 -7.60
C LYS A 185 24.47 -24.63 -8.39
N LYS A 186 23.33 -24.47 -7.71
CA LYS A 186 21.95 -24.47 -8.23
C LYS A 186 21.11 -23.54 -7.34
N GLY A 187 19.96 -23.07 -7.84
CA GLY A 187 18.97 -22.45 -6.96
C GLY A 187 18.46 -23.43 -5.91
N LEU A 188 17.88 -22.91 -4.83
CA LEU A 188 17.47 -23.71 -3.66
C LEU A 188 16.51 -24.85 -4.03
N TYR A 189 15.54 -24.58 -4.91
CA TYR A 189 14.60 -25.62 -5.36
C TYR A 189 14.02 -25.34 -6.75
N ALA A 190 14.83 -25.60 -7.78
CA ALA A 190 14.43 -25.35 -9.18
C ALA A 190 13.19 -26.13 -9.64
N ASN A 191 12.84 -27.24 -8.98
CA ASN A 191 11.67 -28.05 -9.34
C ASN A 191 10.32 -27.38 -9.02
N ALA A 192 10.31 -26.30 -8.22
CA ALA A 192 9.11 -25.47 -8.05
C ALA A 192 8.76 -24.68 -9.32
N PHE A 193 9.70 -24.55 -10.26
CA PHE A 193 9.57 -23.69 -11.42
C PHE A 193 9.34 -24.50 -12.69
N THR A 194 8.35 -24.08 -13.48
CA THR A 194 8.08 -24.62 -14.81
C THR A 194 8.39 -23.58 -15.87
N ARG A 195 9.18 -23.97 -16.88
CA ARG A 195 9.43 -23.15 -18.06
C ARG A 195 8.53 -23.58 -19.22
N VAL A 196 7.73 -22.65 -19.71
CA VAL A 196 6.86 -22.85 -20.87
C VAL A 196 7.58 -22.53 -22.18
N THR A 197 7.09 -23.09 -23.29
CA THR A 197 7.66 -22.93 -24.63
C THR A 197 6.97 -21.88 -25.49
N ASP A 198 5.75 -21.46 -25.10
CA ASP A 198 4.94 -20.44 -25.79
C ASP A 198 5.43 -19.00 -25.52
N ARG A 199 6.34 -18.82 -24.57
CA ARG A 199 6.98 -17.54 -24.22
C ARG A 199 8.50 -17.70 -24.21
N LYS A 200 9.23 -16.66 -24.62
CA LYS A 200 10.70 -16.66 -24.61
C LYS A 200 11.26 -16.37 -23.23
N ALA A 201 12.39 -17.01 -22.90
CA ALA A 201 13.21 -16.58 -21.78
C ALA A 201 13.64 -15.12 -21.97
N PRO A 202 13.74 -14.32 -20.89
CA PRO A 202 13.61 -14.71 -19.49
C PRO A 202 12.17 -14.71 -18.93
N HIS A 203 11.14 -14.47 -19.73
CA HIS A 203 9.76 -14.27 -19.26
C HIS A 203 8.92 -15.56 -19.22
N ASN A 204 9.54 -16.74 -19.30
CA ASN A 204 8.83 -18.00 -19.53
C ASN A 204 8.79 -18.94 -18.31
N ALA A 205 9.21 -18.49 -17.13
CA ALA A 205 9.20 -19.29 -15.92
C ALA A 205 8.00 -18.94 -15.03
N TYR A 206 7.38 -19.95 -14.42
CA TYR A 206 6.17 -19.86 -13.58
C TYR A 206 6.34 -20.79 -12.38
N ILE A 207 5.59 -20.56 -11.31
CA ILE A 207 5.40 -21.52 -10.21
C ILE A 207 3.94 -21.99 -10.17
N SER A 208 3.64 -22.96 -9.31
CA SER A 208 2.29 -23.39 -8.96
C SER A 208 2.22 -23.68 -7.47
N GLY A 209 1.03 -23.69 -6.87
CA GLY A 209 0.87 -24.04 -5.46
C GLY A 209 1.43 -25.43 -5.15
N GLU A 210 1.18 -26.44 -5.99
CA GLU A 210 1.79 -27.76 -5.85
C GLU A 210 3.34 -27.71 -5.89
N GLY A 211 3.91 -26.88 -6.77
CA GLY A 211 5.36 -26.71 -6.89
C GLY A 211 5.97 -26.04 -5.66
N VAL A 212 5.28 -25.04 -5.10
CA VAL A 212 5.68 -24.36 -3.87
C VAL A 212 5.58 -25.29 -2.66
N LEU A 213 4.50 -26.04 -2.51
CA LEU A 213 4.35 -27.04 -1.43
C LEU A 213 5.49 -28.06 -1.43
N LYS A 214 5.86 -28.58 -2.60
CA LYS A 214 7.01 -29.49 -2.73
C LYS A 214 8.34 -28.83 -2.34
N ALA A 215 8.48 -27.52 -2.52
CA ALA A 215 9.68 -26.79 -2.12
C ALA A 215 9.70 -26.57 -0.61
N ILE A 216 8.56 -26.19 -0.02
CA ILE A 216 8.38 -26.06 1.44
C ILE A 216 8.77 -27.36 2.14
N ASP A 217 8.22 -28.49 1.68
CA ASP A 217 8.53 -29.82 2.24
C ASP A 217 10.01 -30.19 2.09
N ALA A 218 10.64 -29.84 0.97
CA ALA A 218 12.03 -30.19 0.68
C ALA A 218 13.05 -29.31 1.41
N LEU A 219 12.68 -28.06 1.73
CA LEU A 219 13.51 -27.07 2.40
C LEU A 219 13.23 -26.99 3.91
N ASP A 220 12.25 -27.74 4.41
CA ASP A 220 11.83 -27.76 5.82
C ASP A 220 11.31 -26.40 6.31
N TYR A 221 10.58 -25.69 5.46
CA TYR A 221 9.97 -24.40 5.80
C TYR A 221 8.63 -24.60 6.53
N SER A 222 8.31 -23.68 7.45
CA SER A 222 7.00 -23.68 8.10
C SER A 222 5.89 -23.33 7.11
N ARG A 223 4.78 -24.08 7.15
CA ARG A 223 3.54 -23.78 6.40
C ARG A 223 2.68 -22.73 7.08
N THR A 224 2.82 -22.57 8.39
CA THR A 224 2.10 -21.57 9.19
C THR A 224 3.04 -20.46 9.63
N TYR A 225 2.49 -19.33 10.04
CA TYR A 225 3.26 -18.19 10.53
C TYR A 225 4.30 -18.62 11.57
N THR A 226 5.49 -18.03 11.46
CA THR A 226 6.62 -18.20 12.38
C THR A 226 6.52 -17.24 13.55
N GLU A 227 7.48 -17.33 14.49
CA GLU A 227 7.61 -16.38 15.58
C GLU A 227 7.88 -14.93 15.13
N ASN A 228 8.22 -14.72 13.85
CA ASN A 228 8.47 -13.40 13.29
C ASN A 228 7.20 -12.68 12.81
N TYR A 229 6.06 -13.37 12.73
CA TYR A 229 4.81 -12.74 12.34
C TYR A 229 4.24 -11.89 13.50
N GLU A 230 4.11 -10.59 13.28
CA GLU A 230 3.63 -9.66 14.31
C GLU A 230 2.10 -9.52 14.38
N GLY A 231 1.36 -10.00 13.37
CA GLY A 231 -0.12 -10.05 13.37
C GLY A 231 -0.85 -8.73 13.14
N ASP A 232 -0.29 -7.61 13.59
CA ASP A 232 -0.89 -6.27 13.50
C ASP A 232 -0.29 -5.47 12.33
N HIS A 233 -0.77 -5.75 11.10
CA HIS A 233 -0.30 -5.06 9.90
C HIS A 233 -1.15 -3.84 9.53
N PHE A 234 -2.33 -4.05 8.92
CA PHE A 234 -3.27 -2.99 8.60
C PHE A 234 -4.44 -2.95 9.59
N LYS A 235 -4.91 -1.75 9.89
CA LYS A 235 -6.24 -1.53 10.45
C LYS A 235 -7.25 -1.41 9.34
N PHE A 236 -8.42 -2.00 9.55
CA PHE A 236 -9.50 -1.97 8.58
C PHE A 236 -10.73 -1.28 9.16
N ALA A 237 -11.35 -0.44 8.34
CA ALA A 237 -12.65 0.12 8.60
C ALA A 237 -13.73 -0.96 8.45
N SER A 238 -14.82 -0.78 9.18
CA SER A 238 -16.03 -1.61 9.05
C SER A 238 -16.58 -1.53 7.61
N GLU A 239 -16.98 -2.65 7.03
CA GLU A 239 -17.71 -2.72 5.76
C GLU A 239 -19.06 -1.97 5.81
N SER A 240 -19.69 -1.92 6.98
CA SER A 240 -20.92 -1.15 7.23
C SER A 240 -20.68 0.36 7.38
N ASN A 241 -19.46 0.76 7.74
CA ASN A 241 -19.02 2.15 7.84
C ASN A 241 -17.64 2.32 7.18
N PRO A 242 -17.57 2.21 5.84
CA PRO A 242 -16.31 2.24 5.12
C PRO A 242 -15.63 3.60 5.26
N ASN A 243 -14.31 3.63 5.26
CA ASN A 243 -13.55 4.87 5.24
C ASN A 243 -13.73 5.58 3.89
N THR A 244 -14.57 6.61 3.87
CA THR A 244 -14.85 7.46 2.68
C THR A 244 -13.91 8.65 2.56
N LEU A 245 -13.01 8.84 3.54
CA LEU A 245 -12.14 10.00 3.71
C LEU A 245 -12.90 11.34 3.88
N GLU A 246 -14.22 11.32 4.14
CA GLU A 246 -15.03 12.53 4.33
C GLU A 246 -14.75 13.29 5.62
N GLN A 247 -14.09 12.63 6.58
CA GLN A 247 -13.62 13.25 7.82
C GLN A 247 -12.45 14.23 7.62
N TYR A 248 -11.84 14.28 6.44
CA TYR A 248 -10.73 15.17 6.11
C TYR A 248 -11.20 16.34 5.23
N GLU A 249 -10.73 17.56 5.53
CA GLU A 249 -11.08 18.75 4.74
C GLU A 249 -10.29 18.83 3.42
N ASP A 250 -9.02 18.42 3.44
CA ASP A 250 -8.06 18.55 2.32
C ASP A 250 -7.90 17.23 1.53
N THR A 251 -9.01 16.64 1.08
CA THR A 251 -8.97 15.43 0.23
C THR A 251 -8.57 15.76 -1.21
N ILE A 252 -7.84 14.84 -1.84
CA ILE A 252 -7.43 14.86 -3.24
C ILE A 252 -8.48 14.08 -4.05
N PRO A 253 -9.12 14.68 -5.08
CA PRO A 253 -9.89 13.92 -6.05
C PRO A 253 -9.04 12.85 -6.71
N ALA A 254 -9.54 11.62 -6.76
CA ALA A 254 -8.79 10.47 -7.25
C ALA A 254 -9.70 9.54 -8.04
N SER A 255 -10.43 10.10 -9.00
CA SER A 255 -11.06 9.35 -10.08
C SER A 255 -10.01 8.69 -10.98
N LYS A 256 -8.82 9.29 -11.07
CA LYS A 256 -7.63 8.73 -11.71
C LYS A 256 -6.38 9.02 -10.88
N ILE A 257 -5.47 8.05 -10.81
CA ILE A 257 -4.14 8.17 -10.18
C ILE A 257 -3.10 7.76 -11.23
N ASP A 258 -2.28 8.71 -11.70
CA ASP A 258 -1.29 8.50 -12.76
C ASP A 258 0.14 8.56 -12.22
N LEU A 259 0.84 7.43 -12.30
CA LEU A 259 2.22 7.28 -11.82
C LEU A 259 3.27 7.50 -12.92
N ALA A 260 2.92 7.97 -14.12
CA ALA A 260 3.89 8.23 -15.19
C ALA A 260 4.96 9.28 -14.81
N GLY A 261 4.69 10.10 -13.79
CA GLY A 261 5.67 10.99 -13.15
C GLY A 261 6.84 10.23 -12.50
N ALA A 262 6.58 9.05 -11.91
CA ALA A 262 7.57 8.23 -11.21
C ALA A 262 7.99 6.98 -12.02
N TYR A 263 7.05 6.34 -12.70
CA TYR A 263 7.23 5.09 -13.46
C TYR A 263 7.27 5.36 -14.96
N LYS A 264 8.42 5.84 -15.43
CA LYS A 264 8.58 6.38 -16.80
C LYS A 264 8.36 5.36 -17.91
N ILE A 265 8.67 4.09 -17.65
CA ILE A 265 8.54 3.02 -18.66
C ILE A 265 7.17 2.34 -18.58
N THR A 266 6.75 1.90 -17.40
CA THR A 266 5.50 1.13 -17.25
C THR A 266 4.28 2.02 -17.32
N LYS A 267 4.39 3.28 -16.88
CA LYS A 267 3.30 4.28 -16.88
C LYS A 267 2.03 3.68 -16.29
N THR A 268 2.18 3.11 -15.10
CA THR A 268 1.06 2.57 -14.35
C THR A 268 0.12 3.70 -13.98
N TYR A 269 -1.18 3.46 -14.10
CA TYR A 269 -2.19 4.35 -13.56
C TYR A 269 -3.42 3.53 -13.14
N PHE A 270 -4.29 4.16 -12.37
CA PHE A 270 -5.53 3.57 -11.87
C PHE A 270 -6.70 4.45 -12.22
N GLU A 271 -7.84 3.85 -12.57
CA GLU A 271 -9.11 4.56 -12.76
C GLU A 271 -10.12 3.98 -11.77
N TYR A 272 -10.78 4.86 -11.02
CA TYR A 272 -11.80 4.50 -10.05
C TYR A 272 -13.13 4.26 -10.76
N ASN A 273 -13.80 3.17 -10.39
CA ASN A 273 -15.16 2.88 -10.81
C ASN A 273 -16.11 3.11 -9.63
N GLU A 274 -17.01 4.09 -9.75
CA GLU A 274 -18.00 4.40 -8.71
C GLU A 274 -19.04 3.29 -8.51
N GLU A 275 -19.28 2.44 -9.53
CA GLU A 275 -20.31 1.40 -9.45
C GLU A 275 -19.94 0.25 -8.50
N ASP A 276 -18.66 -0.13 -8.46
CA ASP A 276 -18.14 -1.20 -7.60
C ASP A 276 -17.18 -0.70 -6.51
N GLY A 277 -16.79 0.58 -6.57
CA GLY A 277 -15.90 1.20 -5.61
C GLY A 277 -14.45 0.71 -5.68
N LEU A 278 -13.99 0.24 -6.86
CA LEU A 278 -12.64 -0.28 -7.07
C LEU A 278 -11.80 0.59 -8.02
N TYR A 279 -10.49 0.55 -7.81
CA TYR A 279 -9.48 1.11 -8.71
C TYR A 279 -8.98 0.06 -9.69
N TYR A 280 -9.31 0.23 -10.96
CA TYR A 280 -8.85 -0.64 -12.05
C TYR A 280 -7.45 -0.24 -12.50
N ARG A 281 -6.53 -1.20 -12.52
CA ARG A 281 -5.12 -0.97 -12.87
C ARG A 281 -4.91 -1.02 -14.37
N PHE A 282 -4.21 -0.01 -14.87
CA PHE A 282 -3.75 0.09 -16.25
C PHE A 282 -2.24 0.27 -16.29
N GLN A 283 -1.65 -0.06 -17.44
CA GLN A 283 -0.25 0.25 -17.71
C GLN A 283 -0.06 0.51 -19.20
N GLY A 284 0.50 1.68 -19.52
CA GLY A 284 0.72 2.09 -20.91
C GLY A 284 1.93 1.42 -21.57
N MET A 285 2.92 1.02 -20.77
CA MET A 285 4.22 0.52 -21.24
C MET A 285 4.70 1.25 -22.51
N GLN A 286 5.21 0.52 -23.51
CA GLN A 286 5.59 1.07 -24.82
C GLN A 286 4.49 0.94 -25.89
N SER A 287 3.33 0.35 -25.53
CA SER A 287 2.28 -0.03 -26.50
C SER A 287 0.99 0.79 -26.38
N GLY A 288 0.99 1.81 -25.52
CA GLY A 288 -0.17 2.62 -25.20
C GLY A 288 -0.98 2.03 -24.04
N ASP A 289 -1.85 2.88 -23.50
CA ASP A 289 -2.71 2.61 -22.34
C ASP A 289 -3.52 1.32 -22.51
N LYS A 290 -3.29 0.37 -21.61
CA LYS A 290 -3.93 -0.95 -21.63
C LYS A 290 -4.35 -1.37 -20.24
N ALA A 291 -5.56 -1.91 -20.17
CA ALA A 291 -6.03 -2.67 -19.02
C ALA A 291 -4.99 -3.74 -18.65
N HIS A 292 -4.61 -3.81 -17.39
CA HIS A 292 -3.72 -4.86 -16.93
C HIS A 292 -4.53 -6.13 -16.69
N MET A 293 -4.61 -6.96 -17.73
CA MET A 293 -5.39 -8.21 -17.70
C MET A 293 -4.59 -9.38 -17.12
N ASP A 294 -5.28 -10.21 -16.36
CA ASP A 294 -4.85 -11.55 -15.97
C ASP A 294 -5.22 -12.58 -17.06
N ALA A 295 -4.28 -13.44 -17.41
CA ALA A 295 -4.44 -14.46 -18.45
C ALA A 295 -5.24 -15.68 -17.97
N ALA A 296 -5.19 -16.01 -16.69
CA ALA A 296 -5.85 -17.16 -16.09
C ALA A 296 -7.34 -16.89 -15.87
N THR A 297 -7.66 -15.73 -15.30
CA THR A 297 -9.04 -15.37 -14.95
C THR A 297 -9.75 -14.57 -16.05
N GLY A 298 -8.99 -13.86 -16.90
CA GLY A 298 -9.56 -12.93 -17.87
C GLY A 298 -10.03 -11.60 -17.26
N GLU A 299 -9.75 -11.38 -15.97
CA GLU A 299 -10.13 -10.18 -15.23
C GLU A 299 -9.07 -9.09 -15.37
N GLN A 300 -9.48 -7.84 -15.29
CA GLN A 300 -8.56 -6.73 -15.09
C GLN A 300 -8.18 -6.68 -13.61
N LEU A 301 -6.91 -6.42 -13.31
CA LEU A 301 -6.48 -6.17 -11.94
C LEU A 301 -7.23 -4.96 -11.37
N ALA A 302 -7.83 -5.12 -10.19
CA ALA A 302 -8.54 -4.07 -9.48
C ALA A 302 -8.24 -4.13 -7.98
N PHE A 303 -8.25 -2.97 -7.31
CA PHE A 303 -7.87 -2.82 -5.92
C PHE A 303 -8.84 -1.90 -5.18
N LYS A 304 -9.11 -2.19 -3.90
CA LYS A 304 -9.92 -1.29 -3.06
C LYS A 304 -9.09 -0.11 -2.53
N ASN A 305 -7.82 -0.38 -2.26
CA ASN A 305 -6.90 0.55 -1.64
C ASN A 305 -5.68 0.75 -2.52
N ILE A 306 -5.24 2.00 -2.68
CA ILE A 306 -3.94 2.33 -3.27
C ILE A 306 -3.12 3.09 -2.23
N LEU A 307 -1.92 2.60 -1.93
CA LEU A 307 -0.94 3.28 -1.10
C LEU A 307 0.23 3.72 -1.97
N ILE A 308 0.60 4.98 -1.87
CA ILE A 308 1.84 5.52 -2.40
C ILE A 308 2.80 5.70 -1.22
N GLN A 309 3.98 5.11 -1.31
CA GLN A 309 5.03 5.19 -0.28
C GLN A 309 6.28 5.82 -0.90
N TYR A 310 6.64 7.02 -0.50
CA TYR A 310 7.92 7.60 -0.91
C TYR A 310 9.05 7.00 -0.08
N ALA A 311 10.13 6.62 -0.73
CA ALA A 311 11.32 6.11 -0.06
C ALA A 311 12.57 6.82 -0.56
N HIS A 312 13.51 7.07 0.37
CA HIS A 312 14.86 7.48 -0.03
C HIS A 312 15.47 6.38 -0.90
N TYR A 313 16.20 6.79 -1.92
CA TYR A 313 16.78 5.87 -2.89
C TYR A 313 18.18 6.32 -3.33
N GLU A 314 18.99 5.35 -3.76
CA GLU A 314 20.32 5.61 -4.29
C GLU A 314 20.62 4.70 -5.48
N THR A 315 21.39 5.21 -6.44
CA THR A 315 22.01 4.34 -7.45
C THR A 315 23.29 3.75 -6.86
N ARG A 316 23.31 2.42 -6.71
CA ARG A 316 24.41 1.67 -6.08
C ARG A 316 25.68 1.64 -6.93
N ASP A 317 25.54 1.52 -8.25
CA ASP A 317 26.67 1.35 -9.17
C ASP A 317 26.39 1.80 -10.61
N ASP A 318 27.43 1.75 -11.45
CA ASP A 318 27.37 2.10 -12.88
C ASP A 318 26.44 1.21 -13.72
N LYS A 319 25.96 0.08 -13.19
CA LYS A 319 24.97 -0.78 -13.86
C LYS A 319 23.55 -0.30 -13.59
N GLY A 320 23.36 0.68 -12.70
CA GLY A 320 22.08 1.27 -12.37
C GLY A 320 21.28 0.48 -11.33
N TYR A 321 21.92 -0.40 -10.56
CA TYR A 321 21.27 -1.06 -9.41
C TYR A 321 20.79 -0.02 -8.42
N LEU A 322 19.57 -0.17 -7.92
CA LEU A 322 18.97 0.75 -6.96
C LEU A 322 19.05 0.20 -5.53
N ALA A 323 19.15 1.10 -4.57
CA ALA A 323 18.86 0.87 -3.16
C ALA A 323 17.63 1.68 -2.79
N PHE A 324 16.75 1.13 -1.95
CA PHE A 324 15.67 1.87 -1.31
C PHE A 324 15.79 1.69 0.20
N GLN A 325 15.55 2.76 0.95
CA GLN A 325 15.46 2.70 2.40
C GLN A 325 14.09 2.13 2.80
N CYS A 326 14.09 0.93 3.39
CA CYS A 326 12.87 0.22 3.77
C CYS A 326 12.44 0.48 5.23
N HIS A 327 13.37 0.91 6.10
CA HIS A 327 13.10 1.32 7.47
C HIS A 327 13.21 2.83 7.58
N ASP A 328 12.10 3.48 7.88
CA ASP A 328 11.99 4.94 7.97
C ASP A 328 10.78 5.28 8.84
N ASP A 329 10.75 6.51 9.33
CA ASP A 329 9.63 7.13 10.05
C ASP A 329 9.47 8.62 9.68
N THR A 330 10.14 9.05 8.61
CA THR A 330 10.24 10.46 8.20
C THR A 330 9.67 10.75 6.82
N LYS A 331 9.17 9.74 6.12
CA LYS A 331 8.79 9.83 4.70
C LYS A 331 7.28 9.91 4.50
N ASP A 332 6.94 10.67 3.48
CA ASP A 332 5.58 10.92 3.05
C ASP A 332 5.02 9.77 2.21
N GLY A 333 3.73 9.81 2.02
CA GLY A 333 2.94 8.88 1.24
C GLY A 333 1.55 9.41 0.99
N TYR A 334 0.74 8.61 0.31
CA TYR A 334 -0.65 8.93 0.06
C TYR A 334 -1.51 7.67 0.15
N TYR A 335 -2.69 7.81 0.71
CA TYR A 335 -3.70 6.76 0.73
C TYR A 335 -4.87 7.16 -0.13
N PHE A 336 -5.28 6.29 -1.06
CA PHE A 336 -6.45 6.46 -1.90
C PHE A 336 -7.44 5.33 -1.74
N THR A 337 -8.71 5.70 -1.60
CA THR A 337 -9.85 4.79 -1.58
C THR A 337 -11.12 5.56 -1.96
N ASN A 338 -12.13 4.88 -2.48
CA ASN A 338 -13.45 5.47 -2.77
C ASN A 338 -13.40 6.78 -3.60
N GLY A 339 -12.50 6.87 -4.57
CA GLY A 339 -12.39 8.04 -5.47
C GLY A 339 -11.72 9.27 -4.83
N LYS A 340 -11.18 9.16 -3.62
CA LYS A 340 -10.50 10.24 -2.90
C LYS A 340 -9.14 9.78 -2.39
N GLY A 341 -8.29 10.73 -2.04
CA GLY A 341 -7.04 10.46 -1.34
C GLY A 341 -6.68 11.49 -0.29
N ILE A 342 -5.76 11.12 0.58
CA ILE A 342 -5.18 11.99 1.60
C ILE A 342 -3.66 11.82 1.62
N HIS A 343 -2.97 12.85 2.08
CA HIS A 343 -1.57 12.73 2.47
C HIS A 343 -1.45 11.86 3.72
N VAL A 344 -0.38 11.06 3.79
CA VAL A 344 -0.02 10.26 4.96
C VAL A 344 1.49 10.25 5.14
N THR A 345 1.97 9.87 6.32
CA THR A 345 3.35 9.44 6.54
C THR A 345 3.39 7.94 6.77
N TRP A 346 4.55 7.30 6.60
CA TRP A 346 4.70 5.88 6.89
C TRP A 346 5.86 5.59 7.82
N LYS A 347 5.74 4.49 8.57
CA LYS A 347 6.73 4.02 9.53
C LYS A 347 6.95 2.53 9.42
N LYS A 348 8.21 2.10 9.38
CA LYS A 348 8.61 0.69 9.48
C LYS A 348 9.84 0.57 10.38
N ASP A 349 9.67 -0.09 11.52
CA ASP A 349 10.66 -0.07 12.62
C ASP A 349 11.67 -1.23 12.59
N SER A 350 11.37 -2.32 11.89
CA SER A 350 12.21 -3.53 11.84
C SER A 350 12.00 -4.29 10.52
N ASP A 351 12.73 -5.37 10.29
CA ASP A 351 12.59 -6.21 9.09
C ASP A 351 11.21 -6.87 8.99
N TYR A 352 10.69 -7.37 10.10
CA TYR A 352 9.39 -8.07 10.19
C TYR A 352 8.24 -7.17 10.65
N GLY A 353 8.52 -6.01 11.22
CA GLY A 353 7.50 -5.05 11.62
C GLY A 353 6.72 -4.53 10.42
N ALA A 354 5.41 -4.42 10.59
CA ALA A 354 4.53 -3.91 9.55
C ALA A 354 4.86 -2.46 9.17
N THR A 355 4.75 -2.15 7.87
CA THR A 355 4.74 -0.77 7.40
C THR A 355 3.38 -0.14 7.75
N LYS A 356 3.36 0.78 8.72
CA LYS A 356 2.16 1.47 9.18
C LYS A 356 2.07 2.87 8.57
N PHE A 357 0.84 3.34 8.32
CA PHE A 357 0.56 4.63 7.68
C PHE A 357 -0.26 5.52 8.61
N TYR A 358 0.09 6.80 8.69
CA TYR A 358 -0.49 7.76 9.62
C TYR A 358 -0.98 9.01 8.89
N ASP A 359 -2.14 9.52 9.24
CA ASP A 359 -2.65 10.81 8.77
C ASP A 359 -1.81 11.99 9.31
N ASP A 360 -2.08 13.20 8.83
CA ASP A 360 -1.39 14.42 9.28
C ASP A 360 -1.65 14.80 10.75
N ASN A 361 -2.62 14.14 11.41
CA ASN A 361 -2.88 14.29 12.83
C ASN A 361 -2.11 13.25 13.68
N GLY A 362 -1.40 12.32 13.05
CA GLY A 362 -0.66 11.24 13.70
C GLY A 362 -1.50 10.01 14.07
N ASN A 363 -2.73 9.89 13.55
CA ASN A 363 -3.57 8.71 13.71
C ASN A 363 -3.21 7.68 12.63
N GLU A 364 -3.09 6.40 13.01
CA GLU A 364 -2.96 5.32 12.04
C GLU A 364 -4.23 5.24 11.19
N ILE A 365 -4.09 5.23 9.86
CA ILE A 365 -5.23 5.18 8.95
C ILE A 365 -5.89 3.79 8.97
N GLU A 366 -7.18 3.77 8.65
CA GLU A 366 -7.91 2.53 8.40
C GLU A 366 -8.09 2.33 6.90
N LEU A 367 -7.69 1.16 6.41
CA LEU A 367 -7.95 0.73 5.04
C LEU A 367 -9.38 0.18 4.92
N ASN A 368 -9.94 0.17 3.71
CA ASN A 368 -11.19 -0.52 3.46
C ASN A 368 -10.95 -2.01 3.20
N THR A 369 -11.91 -2.87 3.55
CA THR A 369 -11.88 -4.29 3.21
C THR A 369 -11.68 -4.50 1.70
N GLY A 370 -10.64 -5.25 1.33
CA GLY A 370 -10.29 -5.60 -0.04
C GLY A 370 -8.79 -5.47 -0.34
N LYS A 371 -8.45 -5.76 -1.60
CA LYS A 371 -7.06 -5.81 -2.09
C LYS A 371 -6.37 -4.44 -2.09
N THR A 372 -5.06 -4.46 -1.89
CA THR A 372 -4.24 -3.23 -1.78
C THR A 372 -3.10 -3.23 -2.78
N ASN A 373 -2.94 -2.13 -3.52
CA ASN A 373 -1.75 -1.88 -4.34
C ASN A 373 -0.82 -0.90 -3.62
N ILE A 374 0.46 -1.24 -3.47
CA ILE A 374 1.46 -0.43 -2.79
C ILE A 374 2.51 -0.02 -3.82
N CYS A 375 2.47 1.26 -4.19
CA CYS A 375 3.38 1.86 -5.14
C CYS A 375 4.52 2.56 -4.40
N ILE A 376 5.74 2.06 -4.56
CA ILE A 376 6.94 2.63 -3.95
C ILE A 376 7.60 3.60 -4.92
N LEU A 377 7.62 4.87 -4.55
CA LEU A 377 8.15 5.95 -5.37
C LEU A 377 9.51 6.40 -4.82
N GLU A 378 10.44 6.68 -5.74
CA GLU A 378 11.68 7.40 -5.41
C GLU A 378 11.34 8.79 -4.86
N ASP A 379 11.96 9.17 -3.74
CA ASP A 379 11.82 10.52 -3.19
C ASP A 379 12.12 11.60 -4.24
N GLY A 380 11.28 12.63 -4.28
CA GLY A 380 11.31 13.70 -5.27
C GLY A 380 10.72 13.37 -6.65
N LYS A 381 10.19 12.16 -6.87
CA LYS A 381 9.31 11.90 -8.02
C LYS A 381 7.90 12.42 -7.72
N THR A 382 7.11 12.52 -8.77
CA THR A 382 5.73 12.99 -8.70
C THR A 382 4.79 11.95 -9.27
N PHE A 383 3.53 12.06 -8.88
CA PHE A 383 2.38 11.45 -9.53
C PHE A 383 1.30 12.52 -9.67
N ASP A 384 0.31 12.26 -10.51
CA ASP A 384 -0.86 13.12 -10.66
C ASP A 384 -2.11 12.35 -10.17
N ALA A 385 -3.05 13.03 -9.51
CA ALA A 385 -4.34 12.48 -9.15
C ALA A 385 -5.44 13.52 -9.41
N GLU A 386 -6.55 13.11 -10.04
CA GLU A 386 -7.67 13.97 -10.41
C GLU A 386 -9.04 13.30 -10.28
#